data_AF-A0A916BY05-F1
#
_entry.id   AF-A0A916BY05-F1
#
_cell.length_a   1.000
_cell.length_b   1.000
_cell.length_c   1.000
_cell.angle_alpha   90.00
_cell.angle_beta   90.00
_cell.angle_gamma   90.00
#
_symmetry.space_group_name_H-M   'P 1'
#
loop_
_entity.id
_entity.type
_entity.pdbx_description
1 polymer ?
#
loop_
_entity_poly.entity_id
_entity_poly.type
_entity_poly.pdbx_seq_one_letter_code
_entity_poly.pdbx_strand_id
1 'polypeptide(L)'
;MKRRPLSMVIVCLMIVALIMSACTPAATPAPTQPPTQEVQKPADPTAAPVDPTAIPAQPTAPPTESAGPEQVLRLATTTSTADSGLLDTILPEFQSKYNARVDVVAVGTGQAIEIGTKGDADVLLVHARKSEDKFVADGHAKERFDVMYNDFILLGPKDDPAQVNGLSTGKDAFKAILDAQATLASRGDKSGTHTKELSVWSSLGMTPTQEMKWYQSLGQGMGDTLVFANEQGAYTLSDRGTYLSMKDKLSNLIVVVGGNTIDENKDRSLLNPYGILAVNPDTHPGVNYELAMKFVDWFLSKETQEKIGVYGQDKFGQPLFYPDSEEYKSTYDVTIKIGDKSQTFTLADLQALPKTSVADYEAIGVKKGPLGKNTWAGVSVKELLLKVDPTLADAKHAGKLIVFTSSDGWKATIKWAELFGVLQGGELLYNVKGCNECHGVNGEGTAPKGKTPAPKLVGVSWPTEVVLGSLRAGQDLHGGLNPYTEDQLSEAELQQLLAWFKDPQAAPAADAYTLEPDKALAILAFEKNGEAMNGLAGILQLIVPFDQFAGRYSHWVKTIEVQ
;
A
#
# COMPACT_ATOMS: atom_id res chain seq x y z
N MET A 1 58.44 -16.78 -46.57
CA MET A 1 59.66 -16.84 -45.73
C MET A 1 59.66 -15.70 -44.73
N LYS A 2 60.20 -15.94 -43.52
CA LYS A 2 60.45 -15.03 -42.35
C LYS A 2 59.23 -14.84 -41.42
N ARG A 3 59.12 -15.55 -40.28
CA ARG A 3 59.84 -15.50 -38.98
C ARG A 3 59.49 -14.27 -38.11
N ARG A 4 58.86 -14.52 -36.94
CA ARG A 4 58.81 -13.65 -35.73
C ARG A 4 60.23 -13.50 -35.12
N PRO A 5 60.51 -12.45 -34.31
CA PRO A 5 60.36 -12.52 -32.83
C PRO A 5 60.00 -11.17 -32.15
N LEU A 6 59.27 -11.17 -31.01
CA LEU A 6 59.74 -11.04 -29.61
C LEU A 6 60.49 -9.73 -29.29
N SER A 7 59.86 -8.81 -28.54
CA SER A 7 60.49 -7.89 -27.56
C SER A 7 59.43 -7.06 -26.83
N MET A 8 58.67 -7.74 -25.97
CA MET A 8 57.91 -7.20 -24.86
C MET A 8 58.81 -7.48 -23.65
N VAL A 9 59.46 -6.46 -23.06
CA VAL A 9 60.17 -6.48 -21.75
C VAL A 9 60.80 -5.12 -21.35
N ILE A 10 60.87 -4.10 -22.19
CA ILE A 10 61.53 -2.81 -21.83
C ILE A 10 60.59 -1.60 -21.94
N VAL A 11 59.53 -1.58 -21.13
CA VAL A 11 58.75 -0.34 -20.86
C VAL A 11 58.53 -0.14 -19.34
N CYS A 12 59.01 -1.06 -18.50
CA CYS A 12 58.97 -0.96 -17.03
C CYS A 12 60.05 -0.04 -16.41
N LEU A 13 60.61 0.93 -17.15
CA LEU A 13 61.72 1.77 -16.67
C LEU A 13 61.61 3.25 -17.09
N MET A 14 60.39 3.79 -17.14
CA MET A 14 60.11 5.24 -17.22
C MET A 14 59.15 5.70 -16.11
N ILE A 15 59.30 5.12 -14.93
CA ILE A 15 58.74 5.61 -13.67
C ILE A 15 59.94 5.58 -12.72
N VAL A 16 60.19 6.67 -11.99
CA VAL A 16 61.38 6.96 -11.14
C VAL A 16 62.47 7.78 -11.86
N ALA A 17 62.21 9.07 -12.09
CA ALA A 17 63.19 10.17 -11.96
C ALA A 17 62.59 11.51 -12.48
N LEU A 18 61.54 12.02 -11.85
CA LEU A 18 61.18 13.44 -11.97
C LEU A 18 60.52 13.91 -10.66
N ILE A 19 61.35 13.99 -9.63
CA ILE A 19 61.12 14.78 -8.43
C ILE A 19 62.24 15.81 -8.40
N MET A 20 61.87 17.10 -8.30
CA MET A 20 62.59 18.25 -7.73
C MET A 20 62.50 19.48 -8.66
N SER A 21 61.64 20.44 -8.26
CA SER A 21 61.92 21.89 -8.20
C SER A 21 60.73 22.74 -8.68
N ALA A 22 59.90 23.20 -7.74
CA ALA A 22 59.37 24.58 -7.69
C ALA A 22 58.40 24.72 -6.50
N CYS A 23 58.90 25.26 -5.39
CA CYS A 23 58.10 25.77 -4.29
C CYS A 23 57.77 27.25 -4.56
N THR A 24 56.48 27.62 -4.57
CA THR A 24 55.95 28.95 -4.16
C THR A 24 54.44 28.84 -3.96
N PRO A 25 53.87 29.27 -2.81
CA PRO A 25 52.45 29.16 -2.53
C PRO A 25 51.65 30.38 -3.03
N ALA A 26 50.48 30.14 -3.61
CA ALA A 26 49.50 31.16 -3.99
C ALA A 26 48.55 31.47 -2.81
N ALA A 27 48.15 32.74 -2.70
CA ALA A 27 47.44 33.33 -1.57
C ALA A 27 45.95 32.93 -1.48
N THR A 28 45.50 32.72 -0.24
CA THR A 28 44.10 32.47 0.16
C THR A 28 43.36 33.80 0.37
N PRO A 29 42.10 33.97 -0.10
CA PRO A 29 41.27 35.11 0.30
C PRO A 29 40.63 34.87 1.67
N ALA A 30 40.63 35.91 2.51
CA ALA A 30 40.10 35.92 3.88
C ALA A 30 38.55 36.00 3.93
N PRO A 31 37.91 35.50 5.00
CA PRO A 31 36.47 35.58 5.21
C PRO A 31 36.02 36.96 5.73
N THR A 32 34.91 37.44 5.19
CA THR A 32 34.24 38.70 5.53
C THR A 32 33.59 38.63 6.92
N GLN A 33 33.87 39.60 7.79
CA GLN A 33 33.24 39.74 9.12
C GLN A 33 31.84 40.40 9.04
N PRO A 34 30.89 40.04 9.91
CA PRO A 34 29.66 40.81 10.14
C PRO A 34 29.92 42.01 11.06
N PRO A 35 29.11 43.09 10.97
CA PRO A 35 29.33 44.31 11.73
C PRO A 35 28.95 44.17 13.20
N THR A 36 29.80 44.76 14.05
CA THR A 36 29.72 44.88 15.51
C THR A 36 28.62 45.87 15.93
N GLN A 37 27.79 45.51 16.91
CA GLN A 37 26.99 46.47 17.68
C GLN A 37 27.58 46.64 19.08
N GLU A 38 27.61 47.90 19.51
CA GLU A 38 28.26 48.41 20.72
C GLU A 38 27.61 47.91 22.02
N VAL A 39 28.47 47.68 23.01
CA VAL A 39 28.14 47.43 24.40
C VAL A 39 27.99 48.77 25.13
N GLN A 40 26.88 48.98 25.85
CA GLN A 40 26.81 49.94 26.95
C GLN A 40 26.46 49.23 28.27
N LYS A 41 27.17 49.62 29.33
CA LYS A 41 27.04 49.18 30.74
C LYS A 41 27.26 50.44 31.62
N PRO A 42 26.93 50.45 32.92
CA PRO A 42 25.63 50.31 33.59
C PRO A 42 25.22 51.63 34.31
N ALA A 43 24.01 51.68 34.86
CA ALA A 43 23.70 52.58 35.98
C ALA A 43 23.07 51.78 37.13
N ASP A 44 23.50 52.10 38.35
CA ASP A 44 23.17 51.44 39.62
C ASP A 44 22.47 52.47 40.55
N PRO A 45 22.02 52.13 41.76
CA PRO A 45 20.64 51.81 42.12
C PRO A 45 19.96 52.92 42.95
N THR A 46 18.62 52.94 43.05
CA THR A 46 17.96 53.65 44.17
C THR A 46 16.66 52.97 44.61
N ALA A 47 16.53 52.96 45.93
CA ALA A 47 15.59 52.34 46.85
C ALA A 47 14.07 52.42 46.56
N ALA A 48 13.38 51.41 47.12
CA ALA A 48 11.94 51.24 47.23
C ALA A 48 11.22 52.33 48.06
N PRO A 49 9.87 52.39 47.95
CA PRO A 49 9.09 52.10 49.15
C PRO A 49 7.83 51.22 48.93
N VAL A 50 7.66 50.31 49.91
CA VAL A 50 6.48 49.64 50.51
C VAL A 50 5.05 49.79 49.95
N ASP A 51 4.41 48.61 49.91
CA ASP A 51 2.98 48.16 49.86
C ASP A 51 1.97 48.97 50.73
N PRO A 52 0.62 48.80 50.66
CA PRO A 52 -0.12 47.58 50.25
C PRO A 52 -1.42 47.79 49.42
N THR A 53 -1.88 46.78 48.68
CA THR A 53 -3.28 46.27 48.76
C THR A 53 -3.38 44.92 48.04
N ALA A 54 -3.77 43.88 48.78
CA ALA A 54 -3.97 42.53 48.30
C ALA A 54 -5.16 42.41 47.32
N ILE A 55 -4.93 41.75 46.19
CA ILE A 55 -5.96 41.21 45.29
C ILE A 55 -6.00 39.69 45.52
N PRO A 56 -7.18 39.05 45.67
CA PRO A 56 -7.27 37.63 45.99
C PRO A 56 -6.72 36.76 44.85
N ALA A 57 -5.96 35.74 45.24
CA ALA A 57 -5.33 34.78 44.35
C ALA A 57 -6.35 34.08 43.45
N GLN A 58 -6.13 34.20 42.14
CA GLN A 58 -6.72 33.33 41.13
C GLN A 58 -6.12 31.92 41.31
N PRO A 59 -6.89 30.82 41.18
CA PRO A 59 -6.34 29.48 41.33
C PRO A 59 -5.21 29.26 40.33
N THR A 60 -3.98 29.17 40.83
CA THR A 60 -2.83 28.69 40.06
C THR A 60 -3.14 27.27 39.61
N ALA A 61 -3.17 27.08 38.29
CA ALA A 61 -3.10 25.75 37.70
C ALA A 61 -1.94 24.96 38.35
N PRO A 62 -2.09 23.64 38.55
CA PRO A 62 -0.99 22.83 39.08
C PRO A 62 0.27 23.04 38.21
N PRO A 63 1.48 23.00 38.81
CA PRO A 63 2.70 23.18 38.05
C PRO A 63 2.73 22.15 36.94
N THR A 64 2.84 22.59 35.69
CA THR A 64 3.23 21.72 34.59
C THR A 64 4.54 21.08 35.01
N GLU A 65 4.51 19.77 35.20
CA GLU A 65 5.68 18.95 35.44
C GLU A 65 6.72 19.35 34.40
N SER A 66 7.88 19.85 34.85
CA SER A 66 8.99 20.17 33.94
C SER A 66 9.31 18.88 33.21
N ALA A 67 8.98 18.82 31.91
CA ALA A 67 9.52 17.78 31.05
C ALA A 67 11.04 17.75 31.29
N GLY A 68 11.59 16.55 31.52
CA GLY A 68 13.03 16.39 31.76
C GLY A 68 13.86 16.96 30.61
N PRO A 69 15.21 16.87 30.68
CA PRO A 69 16.04 17.28 29.54
C PRO A 69 15.58 16.58 28.25
N GLU A 70 15.54 17.33 27.15
CA GLU A 70 15.19 16.80 25.82
C GLU A 70 16.07 15.60 25.50
N GLN A 71 15.43 14.46 25.19
CA GLN A 71 16.16 13.22 24.89
C GLN A 71 16.52 13.18 23.40
N VAL A 72 17.64 12.55 23.05
CA VAL A 72 18.01 12.34 21.64
C VAL A 72 17.80 10.87 21.29
N LEU A 73 17.14 10.64 20.14
CA LEU A 73 17.01 9.33 19.49
C LEU A 73 17.76 9.37 18.16
N ARG A 74 18.74 8.48 17.96
CA ARG A 74 19.49 8.34 16.71
C ARG A 74 18.81 7.30 15.82
N LEU A 75 18.18 7.75 14.73
CA LEU A 75 17.53 6.90 13.74
C LEU A 75 18.45 6.72 12.53
N ALA A 76 18.93 5.50 12.29
CA ALA A 76 19.57 5.17 11.01
C ALA A 76 18.54 4.60 10.03
N THR A 77 18.43 5.21 8.87
CA THR A 77 17.45 4.86 7.85
C THR A 77 18.04 4.97 6.45
N THR A 78 17.22 4.69 5.44
CA THR A 78 17.65 4.72 4.05
C THR A 78 17.39 6.07 3.40
N THR A 79 18.26 6.47 2.46
CA THR A 79 18.07 7.70 1.67
C THR A 79 16.70 7.72 0.97
N SER A 80 16.22 6.58 0.44
CA SER A 80 14.88 6.50 -0.17
C SER A 80 13.74 6.76 0.82
N THR A 81 13.90 6.38 2.09
CA THR A 81 12.92 6.68 3.15
C THR A 81 12.89 8.17 3.46
N ALA A 82 14.06 8.80 3.59
CA ALA A 82 14.17 10.23 3.87
C ALA A 82 13.67 11.08 2.69
N ASP A 83 14.11 10.76 1.47
CA ASP A 83 13.74 11.48 0.24
C ASP A 83 12.24 11.40 -0.08
N SER A 84 11.54 10.39 0.47
CA SER A 84 10.08 10.30 0.34
C SER A 84 9.35 11.44 1.05
N GLY A 85 9.97 12.09 2.04
CA GLY A 85 9.38 13.12 2.88
C GLY A 85 8.46 12.60 3.99
N LEU A 86 8.30 11.27 4.12
CA LEU A 86 7.43 10.68 5.15
C LEU A 86 7.88 11.08 6.56
N LEU A 87 9.18 10.96 6.85
CA LEU A 87 9.73 11.20 8.18
C LEU A 87 9.52 12.66 8.63
N ASP A 88 9.71 13.63 7.74
CA ASP A 88 9.46 15.05 8.03
C ASP A 88 8.01 15.32 8.44
N THR A 89 7.09 14.48 7.97
CA THR A 89 5.65 14.59 8.24
C THR A 89 5.27 13.97 9.57
N ILE A 90 5.82 12.80 9.92
CA ILE A 90 5.37 12.02 11.09
C ILE A 90 6.23 12.25 12.34
N LEU A 91 7.53 12.53 12.21
CA LEU A 91 8.43 12.70 13.36
C LEU A 91 8.08 13.86 14.30
N PRO A 92 7.56 15.03 13.84
CA PRO A 92 7.23 16.13 14.75
C PRO A 92 6.27 15.74 15.88
N GLU A 93 5.35 14.82 15.61
CA GLU A 93 4.42 14.31 16.61
C GLU A 93 5.11 13.47 17.69
N PHE A 94 5.98 12.53 17.29
CA PHE A 94 6.76 11.73 18.23
C PHE A 94 7.63 12.63 19.11
N GLN A 95 8.34 13.57 18.48
CA GLN A 95 9.22 14.51 19.16
C GLN A 95 8.49 15.34 20.22
N SER A 96 7.30 15.85 19.88
CA SER A 96 6.42 16.56 20.81
C SER A 96 5.90 15.67 21.94
N LYS A 97 5.40 14.46 21.61
CA LYS A 97 4.78 13.53 22.56
C LYS A 97 5.75 13.04 23.63
N TYR A 98 7.02 12.83 23.28
CA TYR A 98 8.01 12.24 24.17
C TYR A 98 9.11 13.21 24.63
N ASN A 99 8.99 14.51 24.32
CA ASN A 99 10.01 15.52 24.59
C ASN A 99 11.40 15.05 24.11
N ALA A 100 11.46 14.70 22.83
CA ALA A 100 12.63 14.09 22.20
C ALA A 100 12.96 14.75 20.87
N ARG A 101 14.23 14.70 20.48
CA ARG A 101 14.75 15.05 19.16
C ARG A 101 15.20 13.79 18.44
N VAL A 102 14.75 13.61 17.20
CA VAL A 102 15.14 12.46 16.37
C VAL A 102 16.21 12.91 15.38
N ASP A 103 17.43 12.42 15.58
CA ASP A 103 18.56 12.63 14.67
C ASP A 103 18.53 11.56 13.58
N VAL A 104 18.11 11.95 12.38
CA VAL A 104 18.00 11.05 11.23
C VAL A 104 19.31 10.97 10.46
N VAL A 105 19.85 9.76 10.33
CA VAL A 105 21.01 9.44 9.49
C VAL A 105 20.52 8.62 8.30
N ALA A 106 20.39 9.27 7.15
CA ALA A 106 19.89 8.65 5.91
C ALA A 106 21.06 8.20 5.01
N VAL A 107 21.25 6.89 4.86
CA VAL A 107 22.36 6.29 4.10
C VAL A 107 21.90 5.07 3.28
N GLY A 108 22.80 4.35 2.60
CA GLY A 108 22.43 3.07 1.98
C GLY A 108 22.06 2.02 3.04
N THR A 109 21.19 1.06 2.72
CA THR A 109 20.72 0.04 3.69
C THR A 109 21.87 -0.70 4.38
N GLY A 110 22.93 -1.08 3.63
CA GLY A 110 24.10 -1.74 4.21
C GLY A 110 24.84 -0.85 5.21
N GLN A 111 24.94 0.45 4.95
CA GLN A 111 25.56 1.41 5.86
C GLN A 111 24.68 1.64 7.10
N ALA A 112 23.36 1.73 6.96
CA ALA A 112 22.45 1.87 8.09
C ALA A 112 22.55 0.67 9.05
N ILE A 113 22.61 -0.55 8.49
CA ILE A 113 22.84 -1.77 9.26
C ILE A 113 24.23 -1.76 9.93
N GLU A 114 25.27 -1.30 9.24
CA GLU A 114 26.61 -1.17 9.81
C GLU A 114 26.66 -0.16 10.97
N ILE A 115 25.96 0.97 10.86
CA ILE A 115 25.81 1.97 11.93
C ILE A 115 25.14 1.33 13.15
N GLY A 116 24.04 0.60 12.94
CA GLY A 116 23.37 -0.12 14.03
C GLY A 116 24.25 -1.20 14.66
N THR A 117 25.03 -1.92 13.84
CA THR A 117 25.97 -2.98 14.28
C THR A 117 27.06 -2.43 15.19
N LYS A 118 27.41 -1.15 15.04
CA LYS A 118 28.43 -0.45 15.86
C LYS A 118 27.83 0.20 17.12
N GLY A 119 26.50 0.24 17.26
CA GLY A 119 25.82 0.98 18.34
C GLY A 119 25.77 2.49 18.12
N ASP A 120 26.04 2.94 16.88
CA ASP A 120 26.05 4.36 16.51
C ASP A 120 24.63 4.90 16.20
N ALA A 121 23.63 4.03 16.18
CA ALA A 121 22.21 4.36 16.17
C ALA A 121 21.47 3.66 17.31
N ASP A 122 20.32 4.19 17.71
CA ASP A 122 19.43 3.60 18.72
C ASP A 122 18.36 2.72 18.06
N VAL A 123 17.93 3.10 16.86
CA VAL A 123 16.90 2.39 16.09
C VAL A 123 17.21 2.45 14.60
N LEU A 124 16.89 1.37 13.89
CA LEU A 124 16.97 1.25 12.43
C LEU A 124 15.57 1.25 11.81
N LEU A 125 15.38 1.95 10.71
CA LEU A 125 14.21 1.83 9.81
C LEU A 125 14.71 1.58 8.38
N VAL A 126 14.68 0.33 7.94
CA VAL A 126 15.29 -0.13 6.67
C VAL A 126 14.38 -1.07 5.90
N HIS A 127 14.77 -1.46 4.68
CA HIS A 127 13.97 -2.30 3.76
C HIS A 127 14.78 -3.41 3.09
N ALA A 128 15.57 -4.15 3.87
CA ALA A 128 16.32 -5.30 3.39
C ALA A 128 16.12 -6.51 4.30
N ARG A 129 14.93 -7.11 4.22
CA ARG A 129 14.47 -8.19 5.11
C ARG A 129 15.53 -9.25 5.43
N LYS A 130 16.23 -9.81 4.43
CA LYS A 130 17.29 -10.82 4.67
C LYS A 130 18.43 -10.30 5.55
N SER A 131 18.79 -9.02 5.40
CA SER A 131 19.85 -8.39 6.20
C SER A 131 19.35 -8.01 7.59
N GLU A 132 18.08 -7.62 7.72
CA GLU A 132 17.40 -7.38 9.00
C GLU A 132 17.29 -8.67 9.82
N ASP A 133 16.82 -9.77 9.21
CA ASP A 133 16.73 -11.08 9.86
C ASP A 133 18.11 -11.55 10.34
N LYS A 134 19.16 -11.32 9.54
CA LYS A 134 20.54 -11.58 9.94
C LYS A 134 20.98 -10.69 11.11
N PHE A 135 20.64 -9.40 11.09
CA PHE A 135 20.97 -8.46 12.17
C PHE A 135 20.37 -8.89 13.51
N VAL A 136 19.13 -9.39 13.51
CA VAL A 136 18.49 -10.00 14.69
C VAL A 136 19.18 -11.32 15.08
N ALA A 137 19.41 -12.21 14.12
CA ALA A 137 20.04 -13.52 14.38
C ALA A 137 21.47 -13.40 14.94
N ASP A 138 22.21 -12.36 14.53
CA ASP A 138 23.54 -12.04 15.04
C ASP A 138 23.50 -11.33 16.42
N GLY A 139 22.30 -11.04 16.95
CA GLY A 139 22.10 -10.47 18.29
C GLY A 139 22.16 -8.94 18.38
N HIS A 140 22.19 -8.23 17.26
CA HIS A 140 22.28 -6.76 17.23
C HIS A 140 20.93 -6.05 17.47
N ALA A 141 19.82 -6.76 17.31
CA ALA A 141 18.49 -6.36 17.78
C ALA A 141 17.81 -7.57 18.43
N LYS A 142 16.89 -7.30 19.36
CA LYS A 142 16.10 -8.37 20.01
C LYS A 142 14.99 -8.88 19.09
N GLU A 143 14.42 -7.99 18.29
CA GLU A 143 13.27 -8.26 17.44
C GLU A 143 13.25 -7.29 16.25
N ARG A 144 12.49 -7.65 15.22
CA ARG A 144 12.23 -6.82 14.04
C ARG A 144 10.74 -6.79 13.76
N PHE A 145 10.18 -5.58 13.66
CA PHE A 145 8.75 -5.39 13.45
C PHE A 145 8.47 -4.93 12.01
N ASP A 146 7.45 -5.52 11.38
CA ASP A 146 6.91 -5.03 10.10
C ASP A 146 6.21 -3.69 10.36
N VAL A 147 6.43 -2.69 9.51
CA VAL A 147 5.84 -1.37 9.70
C VAL A 147 5.07 -0.87 8.49
N MET A 148 5.59 -1.09 7.29
CA MET A 148 4.96 -0.66 6.05
C MET A 148 5.66 -1.33 4.88
N TYR A 149 5.08 -1.24 3.70
CA TYR A 149 5.75 -1.62 2.47
C TYR A 149 5.45 -0.63 1.35
N ASN A 150 6.34 -0.58 0.37
CA ASN A 150 5.99 -0.12 -0.96
C ASN A 150 6.34 -1.23 -1.96
N ASP A 151 6.39 -0.92 -3.25
CA ASP A 151 6.82 -1.87 -4.26
C ASP A 151 7.88 -1.28 -5.20
N PHE A 152 8.64 -2.20 -5.79
CA PHE A 152 9.48 -1.93 -6.93
C PHE A 152 8.66 -2.07 -8.22
N ILE A 153 8.92 -1.16 -9.15
CA ILE A 153 8.38 -1.15 -10.49
C ILE A 153 9.51 -1.14 -11.51
N LEU A 154 9.29 -1.78 -12.65
CA LEU A 154 10.19 -1.64 -13.78
C LEU A 154 9.69 -0.49 -14.65
N LEU A 155 10.58 0.46 -14.86
CA LEU A 155 10.39 1.56 -15.79
C LEU A 155 11.14 1.26 -17.08
N GLY A 156 10.60 1.72 -18.20
CA GLY A 156 11.21 1.58 -19.51
C GLY A 156 10.82 2.73 -20.44
N PRO A 157 11.50 2.86 -21.59
CA PRO A 157 11.17 3.87 -22.57
C PRO A 157 9.83 3.55 -23.25
N LYS A 158 9.14 4.58 -23.73
CA LYS A 158 7.79 4.46 -24.35
C LYS A 158 7.73 3.55 -25.58
N ASP A 159 8.82 3.45 -26.33
CA ASP A 159 8.93 2.61 -27.51
C ASP A 159 9.20 1.13 -27.18
N ASP A 160 9.54 0.82 -25.92
CA ASP A 160 9.68 -0.52 -25.37
C ASP A 160 10.47 -1.50 -26.28
N PRO A 161 11.76 -1.21 -26.56
CA PRO A 161 12.55 -1.98 -27.54
C PRO A 161 12.75 -3.46 -27.14
N ALA A 162 12.62 -3.81 -25.86
CA ALA A 162 12.65 -5.18 -25.36
C ALA A 162 11.26 -5.85 -25.23
N GLN A 163 10.18 -5.15 -25.62
CA GLN A 163 8.80 -5.66 -25.62
C GLN A 163 8.37 -6.23 -24.26
N VAL A 164 8.70 -5.53 -23.17
CA VAL A 164 8.43 -6.02 -21.81
C VAL A 164 7.08 -5.55 -21.27
N ASN A 165 6.44 -4.57 -21.91
CA ASN A 165 5.17 -4.04 -21.48
C ASN A 165 4.08 -5.14 -21.55
N GLY A 166 3.39 -5.36 -20.43
CA GLY A 166 2.37 -6.40 -20.29
C GLY A 166 2.88 -7.74 -19.74
N LEU A 167 4.19 -7.89 -19.52
CA LEU A 167 4.71 -9.01 -18.75
C LEU A 167 4.29 -8.88 -17.27
N SER A 168 4.04 -10.02 -16.64
CA SER A 168 3.49 -10.06 -15.28
C SER A 168 4.55 -10.10 -14.19
N THR A 169 5.80 -10.44 -14.51
CA THR A 169 6.88 -10.59 -13.52
C THR A 169 8.13 -9.80 -13.91
N GLY A 170 8.85 -9.30 -12.90
CA GLY A 170 10.15 -8.65 -13.08
C GLY A 170 11.18 -9.63 -13.65
N LYS A 171 11.08 -10.92 -13.31
CA LYS A 171 11.93 -11.97 -13.86
C LYS A 171 11.77 -12.11 -15.38
N ASP A 172 10.54 -12.17 -15.87
CA ASP A 172 10.27 -12.29 -17.32
C ASP A 172 10.74 -11.04 -18.07
N ALA A 173 10.52 -9.86 -17.50
CA ALA A 173 10.97 -8.61 -18.09
C ALA A 173 12.50 -8.47 -18.12
N PHE A 174 13.19 -8.85 -17.04
CA PHE A 174 14.65 -8.85 -17.01
C PHE A 174 15.23 -9.85 -18.02
N LYS A 175 14.56 -11.00 -18.20
CA LYS A 175 14.91 -11.96 -19.25
C LYS A 175 14.74 -11.34 -20.65
N ALA A 176 13.63 -10.67 -20.92
CA ALA A 176 13.40 -10.01 -22.20
C ALA A 176 14.42 -8.88 -22.49
N ILE A 177 14.76 -8.07 -21.47
CA ILE A 177 15.82 -7.05 -21.56
C ILE A 177 17.17 -7.68 -21.88
N LEU A 178 17.50 -8.79 -21.22
CA LEU A 178 18.71 -9.55 -21.49
C LEU A 178 18.75 -10.09 -22.92
N ASP A 179 17.67 -10.73 -23.37
CA ASP A 179 17.59 -11.34 -24.70
C ASP A 179 17.69 -10.27 -25.81
N ALA A 180 17.10 -9.09 -25.58
CA ALA A 180 17.20 -7.94 -26.49
C ALA A 180 18.50 -7.14 -26.35
N GLN A 181 19.27 -7.37 -25.28
CA GLN A 181 20.39 -6.51 -24.86
C GLN A 181 20.02 -5.03 -24.80
N ALA A 182 18.80 -4.73 -24.36
CA ALA A 182 18.35 -3.35 -24.20
C ALA A 182 19.03 -2.70 -22.98
N THR A 183 19.27 -1.38 -23.06
CA THR A 183 19.98 -0.67 -21.99
C THR A 183 19.21 -0.76 -20.68
N LEU A 184 19.85 -1.25 -19.63
CA LEU A 184 19.35 -1.23 -18.25
C LEU A 184 20.27 -0.36 -17.40
N ALA A 185 19.71 0.71 -16.86
CA ALA A 185 20.34 1.59 -15.89
C ALA A 185 20.20 0.96 -14.50
N SER A 186 21.33 0.53 -13.94
CA SER A 186 21.43 0.10 -12.56
C SER A 186 21.96 1.23 -11.68
N ARG A 187 21.40 1.33 -10.48
CA ARG A 187 21.92 2.19 -9.41
C ARG A 187 23.40 1.94 -9.13
N GLY A 188 23.83 0.67 -9.06
CA GLY A 188 25.22 0.31 -8.78
C GLY A 188 25.78 0.76 -7.43
N ASP A 189 24.92 1.17 -6.48
CA ASP A 189 25.29 1.94 -5.28
C ASP A 189 25.21 1.13 -3.97
N LYS A 190 24.95 -0.19 -4.06
CA LYS A 190 24.72 -1.09 -2.90
C LYS A 190 23.51 -0.72 -2.02
N SER A 191 22.57 0.05 -2.57
CA SER A 191 21.28 0.31 -1.93
C SER A 191 20.34 -0.89 -1.92
N GLY A 192 19.22 -0.78 -1.20
CA GLY A 192 18.12 -1.74 -1.26
C GLY A 192 17.60 -2.00 -2.69
N THR A 193 17.45 -0.95 -3.52
CA THR A 193 17.04 -1.13 -4.93
C THR A 193 18.08 -1.88 -5.74
N HIS A 194 19.38 -1.59 -5.55
CA HIS A 194 20.45 -2.35 -6.22
C HIS A 194 20.45 -3.82 -5.76
N THR A 195 20.33 -4.07 -4.46
CA THR A 195 20.18 -5.43 -3.91
C THR A 195 18.96 -6.14 -4.50
N LYS A 196 17.85 -5.41 -4.67
CA LYS A 196 16.64 -5.97 -5.28
C LYS A 196 16.86 -6.37 -6.73
N GLU A 197 17.40 -5.46 -7.53
CA GLU A 197 17.73 -5.69 -8.92
C GLU A 197 18.64 -6.93 -9.07
N LEU A 198 19.72 -7.01 -8.27
CA LEU A 198 20.62 -8.17 -8.27
C LEU A 198 19.91 -9.47 -7.86
N SER A 199 18.91 -9.41 -6.97
CA SER A 199 18.11 -10.60 -6.63
C SER A 199 17.28 -11.11 -7.80
N VAL A 200 16.76 -10.21 -8.65
CA VAL A 200 16.03 -10.57 -9.87
C VAL A 200 16.99 -11.21 -10.87
N TRP A 201 18.18 -10.63 -11.08
CA TRP A 201 19.23 -11.23 -11.92
C TRP A 201 19.65 -12.62 -11.44
N SER A 202 19.88 -12.77 -10.13
CA SER A 202 20.25 -14.05 -9.55
C SER A 202 19.17 -15.11 -9.75
N SER A 203 17.89 -14.73 -9.80
CA SER A 203 16.78 -15.65 -10.08
C SER A 203 16.77 -16.19 -11.53
N LEU A 204 17.50 -15.51 -12.43
CA LEU A 204 17.77 -15.95 -13.81
C LEU A 204 19.08 -16.73 -13.91
N GLY A 205 19.79 -16.97 -12.80
CA GLY A 205 21.11 -17.61 -12.80
C GLY A 205 22.20 -16.72 -13.41
N MET A 206 21.99 -15.40 -13.42
CA MET A 206 22.90 -14.43 -14.03
C MET A 206 23.42 -13.43 -13.00
N THR A 207 24.65 -12.95 -13.21
CA THR A 207 25.20 -11.78 -12.55
C THR A 207 25.70 -10.81 -13.62
N PRO A 208 25.13 -9.61 -13.74
CA PRO A 208 25.60 -8.62 -14.70
C PRO A 208 27.04 -8.20 -14.40
N THR A 209 27.81 -7.91 -15.44
CA THR A 209 29.19 -7.43 -15.33
C THR A 209 29.38 -6.14 -16.11
N GLN A 210 30.41 -5.35 -15.78
CA GLN A 210 30.73 -4.12 -16.52
C GLN A 210 31.13 -4.36 -17.99
N GLU A 211 31.38 -5.61 -18.38
CA GLU A 211 31.64 -6.00 -19.77
C GLU A 211 30.36 -6.01 -20.61
N MET A 212 29.20 -6.22 -19.98
CA MET A 212 27.89 -6.18 -20.61
C MET A 212 27.49 -4.72 -20.87
N LYS A 213 27.79 -4.18 -22.05
CA LYS A 213 27.57 -2.76 -22.38
C LYS A 213 26.13 -2.27 -22.26
N TRP A 214 25.15 -3.15 -22.34
CA TRP A 214 23.74 -2.82 -22.12
C TRP A 214 23.41 -2.65 -20.62
N TYR A 215 24.22 -3.21 -19.71
CA TYR A 215 24.08 -3.04 -18.27
C TYR A 215 24.93 -1.85 -17.77
N GLN A 216 24.26 -0.73 -17.48
CA GLN A 216 24.91 0.52 -17.07
C GLN A 216 24.83 0.67 -15.56
N SER A 217 25.90 0.28 -14.85
CA SER A 217 26.01 0.45 -13.39
C SER A 217 26.55 1.85 -13.05
N LEU A 218 25.66 2.73 -12.57
CA LEU A 218 25.92 4.18 -12.52
C LEU A 218 26.60 4.66 -11.23
N GLY A 219 26.43 3.94 -10.12
CA GLY A 219 26.98 4.34 -8.81
C GLY A 219 26.30 5.57 -8.20
N GLN A 220 25.04 5.82 -8.53
CA GLN A 220 24.31 7.04 -8.13
C GLN A 220 22.93 6.73 -7.50
N GLY A 221 22.34 7.76 -6.90
CA GLY A 221 21.02 7.66 -6.24
C GLY A 221 19.87 7.44 -7.22
N MET A 222 18.69 7.10 -6.69
CA MET A 222 17.53 6.75 -7.53
C MET A 222 17.07 7.89 -8.42
N GLY A 223 17.05 9.13 -7.92
CA GLY A 223 16.65 10.28 -8.73
C GLY A 223 17.53 10.47 -9.97
N ASP A 224 18.86 10.41 -9.80
CA ASP A 224 19.80 10.55 -10.90
C ASP A 224 19.74 9.35 -11.86
N THR A 225 19.55 8.13 -11.34
CA THR A 225 19.32 6.93 -12.18
C THR A 225 18.05 7.07 -13.02
N LEU A 226 16.97 7.62 -12.47
CA LEU A 226 15.73 7.88 -13.23
C LEU A 226 15.93 8.92 -14.32
N VAL A 227 16.65 10.02 -14.03
CA VAL A 227 16.98 11.04 -15.03
C VAL A 227 17.82 10.44 -16.16
N PHE A 228 18.86 9.67 -15.83
CA PHE A 228 19.66 8.97 -16.82
C PHE A 228 18.81 8.01 -17.67
N ALA A 229 17.98 7.19 -17.04
CA ALA A 229 17.12 6.25 -17.76
C ALA A 229 16.16 6.96 -18.71
N ASN A 230 15.60 8.09 -18.30
CA ASN A 230 14.73 8.92 -19.12
C ASN A 230 15.44 9.56 -20.33
N GLU A 231 16.69 10.02 -20.14
CA GLU A 231 17.48 10.65 -21.19
C GLU A 231 18.05 9.63 -22.18
N GLN A 232 18.48 8.47 -21.70
CA GLN A 232 19.14 7.43 -22.51
C GLN A 232 18.16 6.40 -23.09
N GLY A 233 16.87 6.49 -22.75
CA GLY A 233 15.88 5.49 -23.15
C GLY A 233 16.19 4.11 -22.56
N ALA A 234 16.61 4.06 -21.28
CA ALA A 234 16.97 2.82 -20.61
C ALA A 234 15.84 2.30 -19.72
N TYR A 235 15.84 0.98 -19.51
CA TYR A 235 15.06 0.35 -18.46
C TYR A 235 15.72 0.58 -17.10
N THR A 236 14.94 0.68 -16.02
CA THR A 236 15.46 0.76 -14.66
C THR A 236 14.46 0.23 -13.65
N LEU A 237 14.95 -0.47 -12.63
CA LEU A 237 14.15 -0.80 -11.45
C LEU A 237 14.12 0.42 -10.53
N SER A 238 12.94 0.79 -10.03
CA SER A 238 12.77 1.90 -9.09
C SER A 238 11.74 1.52 -8.03
N ASP A 239 11.84 2.07 -6.83
CA ASP A 239 10.68 2.11 -5.94
C ASP A 239 9.63 3.06 -6.52
N ARG A 240 8.35 2.73 -6.32
CA ARG A 240 7.22 3.52 -6.86
C ARG A 240 7.19 4.95 -6.32
N GLY A 241 7.55 5.14 -5.05
CA GLY A 241 7.53 6.45 -4.39
C GLY A 241 8.43 7.47 -5.09
N THR A 242 9.70 7.11 -5.32
CA THR A 242 10.63 7.97 -6.05
C THR A 242 10.13 8.31 -7.44
N TYR A 243 9.65 7.31 -8.20
CA TYR A 243 9.09 7.55 -9.54
C TYR A 243 7.91 8.53 -9.52
N LEU A 244 6.94 8.35 -8.62
CA LEU A 244 5.79 9.24 -8.50
C LEU A 244 6.21 10.66 -8.16
N SER A 245 7.19 10.84 -7.27
CA SER A 245 7.71 12.16 -6.89
C SER A 245 8.37 12.92 -8.05
N MET A 246 8.88 12.20 -9.05
CA MET A 246 9.61 12.74 -10.19
C MET A 246 8.86 12.65 -11.52
N LYS A 247 7.69 12.01 -11.55
CA LYS A 247 6.97 11.62 -12.78
C LYS A 247 6.81 12.76 -13.78
N ASP A 248 6.52 13.96 -13.30
CA ASP A 248 6.34 15.16 -14.14
C ASP A 248 7.61 15.58 -14.90
N LYS A 249 8.77 15.14 -14.45
CA LYS A 249 10.09 15.40 -15.05
C LYS A 249 10.59 14.23 -15.93
N LEU A 250 9.89 13.09 -15.92
CA LEU A 250 10.33 11.84 -16.57
C LEU A 250 9.45 11.52 -17.79
N SER A 251 9.44 12.42 -18.78
CA SER A 251 8.52 12.36 -19.92
C SER A 251 8.67 11.12 -20.82
N ASN A 252 9.79 10.41 -20.76
CA ASN A 252 10.10 9.27 -21.64
C ASN A 252 9.97 7.92 -20.93
N LEU A 253 9.81 7.90 -19.61
CA LEU A 253 9.65 6.67 -18.85
C LEU A 253 8.18 6.35 -18.60
N ILE A 254 7.84 5.08 -18.76
CA ILE A 254 6.55 4.51 -18.38
C ILE A 254 6.77 3.29 -17.49
N VAL A 255 5.76 2.96 -16.68
CA VAL A 255 5.76 1.70 -15.93
C VAL A 255 5.47 0.56 -16.91
N VAL A 256 6.44 -0.34 -17.08
CA VAL A 256 6.32 -1.49 -17.98
C VAL A 256 6.03 -2.79 -17.23
N VAL A 257 6.42 -2.88 -15.95
CA VAL A 257 6.01 -3.95 -15.01
C VAL A 257 5.66 -3.36 -13.65
N GLY A 258 4.62 -3.91 -13.03
CA GLY A 258 4.14 -3.50 -11.70
C GLY A 258 2.87 -2.64 -11.71
N GLY A 259 2.39 -2.23 -12.89
CA GLY A 259 1.13 -1.48 -13.02
C GLY A 259 1.16 -0.06 -12.42
N ASN A 260 0.04 0.65 -12.50
CA ASN A 260 -0.05 2.05 -12.06
C ASN A 260 -0.23 2.19 -10.55
N THR A 261 -0.72 1.15 -9.89
CA THR A 261 -0.87 1.04 -8.43
C THR A 261 -0.24 -0.25 -7.92
N ILE A 262 0.01 -0.35 -6.61
CA ILE A 262 0.56 -1.56 -6.02
C ILE A 262 -0.36 -2.78 -6.22
N ASP A 263 -1.67 -2.57 -6.30
CA ASP A 263 -2.66 -3.63 -6.49
C ASP A 263 -2.58 -4.22 -7.90
N GLU A 264 -2.18 -3.41 -8.88
CA GLU A 264 -1.91 -3.87 -10.24
C GLU A 264 -0.56 -4.62 -10.34
N ASN A 265 0.29 -4.58 -9.31
CA ASN A 265 1.56 -5.29 -9.27
C ASN A 265 1.34 -6.78 -8.97
N LYS A 266 1.30 -7.59 -10.04
CA LYS A 266 1.13 -9.05 -9.96
C LYS A 266 2.36 -9.77 -9.41
N ASP A 267 3.53 -9.15 -9.48
CA ASP A 267 4.76 -9.74 -8.98
C ASP A 267 4.96 -9.40 -7.51
N ARG A 268 4.43 -10.25 -6.64
CA ARG A 268 4.60 -10.11 -5.19
C ARG A 268 6.07 -10.19 -4.76
N SER A 269 6.95 -10.74 -5.60
CA SER A 269 8.38 -10.69 -5.31
C SER A 269 8.89 -9.25 -5.37
N LEU A 270 8.26 -8.32 -6.08
CA LEU A 270 8.68 -6.91 -6.14
C LEU A 270 8.19 -6.05 -4.96
N LEU A 271 7.50 -6.64 -3.97
CA LEU A 271 7.21 -5.94 -2.73
C LEU A 271 8.50 -5.57 -1.99
N ASN A 272 8.46 -4.42 -1.32
CA ASN A 272 9.56 -3.83 -0.60
C ASN A 272 9.15 -3.54 0.85
N PRO A 273 9.20 -4.56 1.73
CA PRO A 273 8.81 -4.42 3.13
C PRO A 273 9.85 -3.64 3.93
N TYR A 274 9.38 -2.76 4.80
CA TYR A 274 10.19 -1.99 5.74
C TYR A 274 10.09 -2.64 7.13
N GLY A 275 11.25 -2.76 7.78
CA GLY A 275 11.38 -3.21 9.16
C GLY A 275 11.90 -2.10 10.06
N ILE A 276 11.41 -2.08 11.29
CA ILE A 276 11.96 -1.27 12.38
C ILE A 276 12.63 -2.17 13.43
N LEU A 277 13.84 -1.79 13.87
CA LEU A 277 14.66 -2.59 14.78
C LEU A 277 15.34 -1.69 15.82
N ALA A 278 15.06 -1.90 17.10
CA ALA A 278 15.79 -1.24 18.19
C ALA A 278 17.13 -1.97 18.43
N VAL A 279 18.23 -1.21 18.51
CA VAL A 279 19.57 -1.77 18.72
C VAL A 279 19.66 -2.37 20.13
N ASN A 280 20.21 -3.58 20.22
CA ASN A 280 20.21 -4.36 21.44
C ASN A 280 21.10 -3.71 22.53
N PRO A 281 20.54 -3.34 23.70
CA PRO A 281 21.30 -2.72 24.78
C PRO A 281 22.26 -3.70 25.46
N ASP A 282 22.02 -5.01 25.32
CA ASP A 282 22.86 -6.05 25.92
C ASP A 282 24.23 -6.10 25.23
N THR A 283 24.28 -5.76 23.93
CA THR A 283 25.51 -5.66 23.14
C THR A 283 26.06 -4.23 23.08
N HIS A 284 25.17 -3.22 23.16
CA HIS A 284 25.55 -1.80 23.14
C HIS A 284 24.90 -1.03 24.31
N PRO A 285 25.50 -1.02 25.52
CA PRO A 285 24.90 -0.38 26.71
C PRO A 285 24.69 1.13 26.62
N GLY A 286 25.31 1.79 25.63
CA GLY A 286 25.21 3.24 25.42
C GLY A 286 24.04 3.69 24.53
N VAL A 287 23.25 2.77 23.97
CA VAL A 287 22.09 3.12 23.15
C VAL A 287 20.92 3.54 24.03
N ASN A 288 20.12 4.50 23.56
CA ASN A 288 18.91 4.95 24.23
C ASN A 288 17.74 3.98 23.97
N TYR A 289 17.84 2.76 24.51
CA TYR A 289 16.91 1.68 24.19
C TYR A 289 15.47 1.96 24.64
N GLU A 290 15.29 2.62 25.78
CA GLU A 290 13.94 2.96 26.27
C GLU A 290 13.21 3.90 25.32
N LEU A 291 13.89 4.94 24.81
CA LEU A 291 13.31 5.85 23.82
C LEU A 291 13.15 5.16 22.46
N ALA A 292 14.08 4.27 22.08
CA ALA A 292 13.97 3.48 20.87
C ALA A 292 12.72 2.59 20.88
N MET A 293 12.41 1.94 22.01
CA MET A 293 11.19 1.14 22.13
C MET A 293 9.93 2.00 22.10
N LYS A 294 9.92 3.18 22.76
CA LYS A 294 8.80 4.14 22.61
C LYS A 294 8.59 4.57 21.16
N PHE A 295 9.68 4.73 20.40
CA PHE A 295 9.63 5.04 18.97
C PHE A 295 9.07 3.88 18.16
N VAL A 296 9.51 2.65 18.42
CA VAL A 296 8.96 1.42 17.83
C VAL A 296 7.45 1.33 18.09
N ASP A 297 7.02 1.40 19.36
CA ASP A 297 5.62 1.30 19.75
C ASP A 297 4.75 2.40 19.09
N TRP A 298 5.27 3.63 19.04
CA TRP A 298 4.60 4.73 18.35
C TRP A 298 4.49 4.49 16.84
N PHE A 299 5.54 3.98 16.20
CA PHE A 299 5.54 3.71 14.75
C PHE A 299 4.59 2.58 14.37
N LEU A 300 4.46 1.57 15.23
CA LEU A 300 3.54 0.45 15.09
C LEU A 300 2.09 0.82 15.39
N SER A 301 1.85 1.90 16.15
CA SER A 301 0.49 2.27 16.54
C SER A 301 -0.44 2.54 15.35
N LYS A 302 -1.73 2.20 15.50
CA LYS A 302 -2.78 2.46 14.51
C LYS A 302 -2.76 3.90 13.99
N GLU A 303 -2.61 4.87 14.89
CA GLU A 303 -2.63 6.29 14.55
C GLU A 303 -1.49 6.66 13.58
N THR A 304 -0.26 6.21 13.86
CA THR A 304 0.89 6.47 12.98
C THR A 304 0.76 5.71 11.67
N GLN A 305 0.26 4.48 11.72
CA GLN A 305 0.04 3.63 10.55
C GLN A 305 -1.03 4.20 9.61
N GLU A 306 -2.11 4.78 10.14
CA GLU A 306 -3.11 5.50 9.34
C GLU A 306 -2.49 6.72 8.65
N LYS A 307 -1.60 7.47 9.33
CA LYS A 307 -0.86 8.61 8.72
C LYS A 307 0.06 8.15 7.59
N ILE A 308 0.75 7.02 7.77
CA ILE A 308 1.57 6.38 6.72
C ILE A 308 0.68 6.02 5.52
N GLY A 309 -0.48 5.39 5.78
CA GLY A 309 -1.37 4.87 4.74
C GLY A 309 -2.10 5.92 3.90
N VAL A 310 -2.15 7.18 4.35
CA VAL A 310 -2.70 8.30 3.56
C VAL A 310 -1.62 9.18 2.94
N TYR A 311 -0.35 8.96 3.29
CA TYR A 311 0.76 9.82 2.87
C TYR A 311 0.94 9.82 1.35
N GLY A 312 0.90 10.99 0.74
CA GLY A 312 1.06 11.22 -0.70
C GLY A 312 -0.20 11.00 -1.54
N GLN A 313 -1.31 10.57 -0.95
CA GLN A 313 -2.55 10.30 -1.68
C GLN A 313 -3.13 11.54 -2.37
N ASP A 314 -3.07 12.69 -1.71
CA ASP A 314 -3.53 13.99 -2.21
C ASP A 314 -2.70 14.47 -3.41
N LYS A 315 -1.38 14.23 -3.38
CA LYS A 315 -0.43 14.70 -4.39
C LYS A 315 -0.31 13.75 -5.58
N PHE A 316 -0.33 12.44 -5.33
CA PHE A 316 -0.03 11.42 -6.34
C PHE A 316 -1.25 10.58 -6.75
N GLY A 317 -2.40 10.81 -6.13
CA GLY A 317 -3.63 10.03 -6.34
C GLY A 317 -3.60 8.62 -5.74
N GLN A 318 -2.52 8.27 -5.03
CA GLN A 318 -2.30 6.99 -4.35
C GLN A 318 -1.30 7.17 -3.20
N PRO A 319 -1.37 6.34 -2.14
CA PRO A 319 -0.39 6.41 -1.06
C PRO A 319 1.00 5.95 -1.52
N LEU A 320 2.06 6.49 -0.92
CA LEU A 320 3.44 6.08 -1.19
C LEU A 320 3.87 4.83 -0.42
N PHE A 321 3.22 4.58 0.72
CA PHE A 321 3.49 3.47 1.61
C PHE A 321 2.18 2.84 2.08
N TYR A 322 2.21 1.53 2.26
CA TYR A 322 1.08 0.73 2.71
C TYR A 322 1.37 0.20 4.12
N PRO A 323 0.52 0.47 5.12
CA PRO A 323 0.79 0.08 6.50
C PRO A 323 0.74 -1.45 6.69
N ASP A 324 1.61 -2.00 7.55
CA ASP A 324 1.74 -3.45 7.73
C ASP A 324 2.17 -3.89 9.14
N SER A 325 2.06 -3.00 10.15
CA SER A 325 2.27 -3.41 11.54
C SER A 325 1.18 -4.37 12.05
N GLU A 326 1.56 -5.31 12.92
CA GLU A 326 0.61 -6.24 13.54
C GLU A 326 -0.44 -5.49 14.36
N GLU A 327 -0.06 -4.43 15.06
CA GLU A 327 -0.93 -3.57 15.83
C GLU A 327 -1.97 -2.90 14.94
N TYR A 328 -1.57 -2.31 13.81
CA TYR A 328 -2.53 -1.77 12.83
C TYR A 328 -3.46 -2.86 12.31
N LYS A 329 -2.91 -4.02 11.94
CA LYS A 329 -3.68 -5.16 11.44
C LYS A 329 -4.66 -5.73 12.46
N SER A 330 -4.36 -5.61 13.75
CA SER A 330 -5.23 -6.06 14.84
C SER A 330 -6.41 -5.10 15.10
N THR A 331 -6.34 -3.85 14.62
CA THR A 331 -7.32 -2.78 14.93
C THR A 331 -8.39 -2.58 13.85
N TYR A 332 -8.60 -3.60 13.03
CA TYR A 332 -9.63 -3.61 12.01
C TYR A 332 -11.02 -3.79 12.63
N ASP A 333 -11.68 -2.66 12.86
CA ASP A 333 -13.00 -2.60 13.47
C ASP A 333 -14.10 -2.49 12.41
N VAL A 334 -15.25 -3.08 12.70
CA VAL A 334 -16.49 -2.98 11.92
C VAL A 334 -17.59 -2.42 12.82
N THR A 335 -18.16 -1.27 12.44
CA THR A 335 -19.30 -0.69 13.15
C THR A 335 -20.61 -1.04 12.44
N ILE A 336 -21.50 -1.72 13.13
CA ILE A 336 -22.86 -2.02 12.66
C ILE A 336 -23.83 -0.96 13.21
N LYS A 337 -24.75 -0.49 12.36
CA LYS A 337 -25.79 0.49 12.69
C LYS A 337 -27.16 0.00 12.20
N ILE A 338 -28.15 -0.05 13.10
CA ILE A 338 -29.51 -0.51 12.82
C ILE A 338 -30.47 0.43 13.54
N GLY A 339 -31.03 1.41 12.83
CA GLY A 339 -31.79 2.50 13.46
C GLY A 339 -30.95 3.22 14.53
N ASP A 340 -31.45 3.27 15.76
CA ASP A 340 -30.75 3.89 16.90
C ASP A 340 -29.70 2.97 17.55
N LYS A 341 -29.62 1.69 17.15
CA LYS A 341 -28.66 0.73 17.68
C LYS A 341 -27.34 0.84 16.92
N SER A 342 -26.23 0.88 17.64
CA SER A 342 -24.90 0.79 17.05
C SER A 342 -23.96 -0.05 17.90
N GLN A 343 -23.17 -0.90 17.27
CA GLN A 343 -22.17 -1.74 17.92
C GLN A 343 -20.93 -1.85 17.05
N THR A 344 -19.75 -1.75 17.66
CA THR A 344 -18.46 -1.95 16.99
C THR A 344 -17.88 -3.29 17.39
N PHE A 345 -17.34 -4.01 16.42
CA PHE A 345 -16.65 -5.29 16.58
C PHE A 345 -15.21 -5.12 16.14
N THR A 346 -14.26 -5.43 17.01
CA THR A 346 -12.84 -5.54 16.65
C THR A 346 -12.59 -6.81 15.84
N LEU A 347 -11.44 -6.92 15.16
CA LEU A 347 -11.05 -8.17 14.50
C LEU A 347 -11.02 -9.35 15.50
N ALA A 348 -10.56 -9.12 16.73
CA ALA A 348 -10.58 -10.13 17.78
C ALA A 348 -12.01 -10.56 18.16
N ASP A 349 -12.95 -9.61 18.25
CA ASP A 349 -14.37 -9.93 18.47
C ASP A 349 -14.94 -10.77 17.35
N LEU A 350 -14.57 -10.46 16.09
CA LEU A 350 -15.00 -11.21 14.92
C LEU A 350 -14.40 -12.63 14.90
N GLN A 351 -13.11 -12.77 15.21
CA GLN A 351 -12.43 -14.06 15.26
C GLN A 351 -12.93 -14.98 16.39
N ALA A 352 -13.51 -14.40 17.45
CA ALA A 352 -14.15 -15.15 18.52
C ALA A 352 -15.55 -15.68 18.17
N LEU A 353 -16.14 -15.24 17.05
CA LEU A 353 -17.45 -15.71 16.58
C LEU A 353 -17.33 -17.00 15.74
N PRO A 354 -18.41 -17.77 15.60
CA PRO A 354 -18.43 -18.94 14.73
C PRO A 354 -17.97 -18.60 13.31
N LYS A 355 -16.96 -19.31 12.85
CA LYS A 355 -16.38 -19.14 11.52
C LYS A 355 -17.22 -19.88 10.48
N THR A 356 -17.51 -19.21 9.37
CA THR A 356 -18.07 -19.81 8.15
C THR A 356 -17.03 -19.74 7.03
N SER A 357 -16.92 -20.80 6.22
CA SER A 357 -15.97 -20.87 5.11
C SER A 357 -16.67 -21.09 3.78
N VAL A 358 -16.13 -20.49 2.71
CA VAL A 358 -16.53 -20.73 1.33
C VAL A 358 -15.33 -21.17 0.53
N ALA A 359 -15.38 -22.37 -0.06
CA ALA A 359 -14.30 -22.92 -0.87
C ALA A 359 -14.50 -22.64 -2.36
N ASP A 360 -13.40 -22.75 -3.11
CA ASP A 360 -13.38 -22.76 -4.58
C ASP A 360 -13.99 -21.53 -5.27
N TYR A 361 -13.85 -20.35 -4.65
CA TYR A 361 -14.51 -19.13 -5.08
C TYR A 361 -13.55 -18.07 -5.63
N GLU A 362 -13.96 -17.40 -6.70
CA GLU A 362 -13.19 -16.36 -7.40
C GLU A 362 -13.67 -14.97 -6.97
N ALA A 363 -12.75 -14.12 -6.51
CA ALA A 363 -13.07 -12.75 -6.14
C ALA A 363 -13.33 -11.90 -7.40
N ILE A 364 -14.43 -11.15 -7.44
CA ILE A 364 -14.71 -10.22 -8.54
C ILE A 364 -14.51 -8.80 -8.01
N GLY A 365 -13.62 -8.04 -8.66
CA GLY A 365 -13.36 -6.66 -8.28
C GLY A 365 -11.99 -6.19 -8.73
N VAL A 366 -11.97 -5.06 -9.45
CA VAL A 366 -10.79 -4.32 -9.94
C VAL A 366 -9.93 -5.06 -11.00
N LYS A 367 -10.26 -4.82 -12.28
CA LYS A 367 -9.45 -5.06 -13.50
C LYS A 367 -8.48 -6.28 -13.50
N LYS A 368 -8.80 -7.22 -14.41
CA LYS A 368 -7.95 -8.22 -15.09
C LYS A 368 -7.61 -9.53 -14.37
N GLY A 369 -8.45 -10.53 -14.65
CA GLY A 369 -8.05 -11.93 -14.81
C GLY A 369 -8.37 -12.83 -13.63
N PRO A 370 -8.39 -14.17 -13.83
CA PRO A 370 -8.87 -15.08 -12.81
C PRO A 370 -7.95 -15.08 -11.61
N LEU A 371 -8.45 -14.60 -10.46
CA LEU A 371 -7.71 -14.51 -9.19
C LEU A 371 -7.46 -15.89 -8.54
N GLY A 372 -7.59 -16.98 -9.30
CA GLY A 372 -7.60 -18.35 -8.80
C GLY A 372 -8.82 -18.62 -7.93
N LYS A 373 -9.21 -19.89 -7.84
CA LYS A 373 -10.21 -20.34 -6.87
C LYS A 373 -9.57 -20.33 -5.49
N ASN A 374 -10.17 -19.60 -4.55
CA ASN A 374 -9.65 -19.49 -3.18
C ASN A 374 -10.72 -19.96 -2.18
N THR A 375 -10.26 -20.42 -1.02
CA THR A 375 -11.10 -20.66 0.15
C THR A 375 -11.06 -19.43 1.04
N TRP A 376 -12.23 -18.93 1.43
CA TRP A 376 -12.37 -17.75 2.28
C TRP A 376 -13.02 -18.15 3.59
N ALA A 377 -12.56 -17.60 4.71
CA ALA A 377 -13.18 -17.85 6.00
C ALA A 377 -13.37 -16.56 6.81
N GLY A 378 -14.51 -16.50 7.51
CA GLY A 378 -14.99 -15.26 8.12
C GLY A 378 -16.19 -15.45 9.03
N VAL A 379 -16.82 -14.35 9.42
CA VAL A 379 -18.10 -14.36 10.18
C VAL A 379 -19.27 -14.07 9.26
N SER A 380 -20.40 -14.76 9.46
CA SER A 380 -21.65 -14.47 8.78
C SER A 380 -22.17 -13.06 9.08
N VAL A 381 -22.40 -12.26 8.03
CA VAL A 381 -23.02 -10.92 8.14
C VAL A 381 -24.41 -11.01 8.76
N LYS A 382 -25.19 -12.04 8.39
CA LYS A 382 -26.53 -12.29 8.93
C LYS A 382 -26.48 -12.48 10.45
N GLU A 383 -25.56 -13.31 10.94
CA GLU A 383 -25.41 -13.57 12.37
C GLU A 383 -24.95 -12.33 13.13
N LEU A 384 -24.03 -11.55 12.54
CA LEU A 384 -23.60 -10.28 13.11
C LEU A 384 -24.74 -9.26 13.25
N LEU A 385 -25.55 -9.11 12.20
CA LEU A 385 -26.72 -8.22 12.24
C LEU A 385 -27.72 -8.66 13.31
N LEU A 386 -28.00 -9.97 13.43
CA LEU A 386 -28.89 -10.52 14.46
C LEU A 386 -28.32 -10.37 15.88
N LYS A 387 -26.99 -10.37 16.03
CA LYS A 387 -26.35 -10.12 17.32
C LYS A 387 -26.57 -8.68 17.80
N VAL A 388 -26.64 -7.72 16.88
CA VAL A 388 -26.93 -6.31 17.20
C VAL A 388 -28.43 -6.06 17.33
N ASP A 389 -29.25 -6.64 16.45
CA ASP A 389 -30.70 -6.57 16.54
C ASP A 389 -31.39 -7.88 16.09
N PRO A 390 -31.81 -8.73 17.04
CA PRO A 390 -32.52 -9.97 16.72
C PRO A 390 -33.83 -9.77 15.95
N THR A 391 -34.47 -8.60 16.05
CA THR A 391 -35.75 -8.36 15.34
C THR A 391 -35.56 -8.25 13.83
N LEU A 392 -34.32 -8.11 13.34
CA LEU A 392 -34.02 -8.16 11.91
C LEU A 392 -34.37 -9.49 11.27
N ALA A 393 -34.66 -10.56 12.02
CA ALA A 393 -35.21 -11.79 11.45
C ALA A 393 -36.65 -11.63 10.93
N ASP A 394 -37.39 -10.62 11.38
CA ASP A 394 -38.79 -10.42 11.02
C ASP A 394 -38.95 -9.94 9.57
N ALA A 395 -39.87 -10.56 8.83
CA ALA A 395 -40.19 -10.19 7.45
C ALA A 395 -40.66 -8.74 7.26
N LYS A 396 -41.02 -8.02 8.34
CA LYS A 396 -41.32 -6.58 8.32
C LYS A 396 -40.13 -5.73 7.81
N HIS A 397 -38.92 -6.28 7.87
CA HIS A 397 -37.69 -5.65 7.37
C HIS A 397 -37.40 -5.94 5.90
N ALA A 398 -38.28 -6.65 5.18
CA ALA A 398 -38.04 -7.05 3.78
C ALA A 398 -37.72 -5.90 2.81
N GLY A 399 -38.21 -4.68 3.10
CA GLY A 399 -37.92 -3.48 2.30
C GLY A 399 -36.61 -2.75 2.67
N LYS A 400 -35.86 -3.23 3.66
CA LYS A 400 -34.63 -2.59 4.15
C LYS A 400 -33.44 -2.88 3.25
N LEU A 401 -32.51 -1.93 3.22
CA LEU A 401 -31.22 -2.07 2.53
C LEU A 401 -30.12 -2.24 3.56
N ILE A 402 -29.10 -3.02 3.21
CA ILE A 402 -27.90 -3.22 4.01
C ILE A 402 -26.75 -2.61 3.24
N VAL A 403 -26.23 -1.51 3.76
CA VAL A 403 -25.19 -0.68 3.14
C VAL A 403 -23.87 -0.91 3.84
N PHE A 404 -22.90 -1.43 3.09
CA PHE A 404 -21.51 -1.60 3.51
C PHE A 404 -20.72 -0.38 3.03
N THR A 405 -19.91 0.20 3.90
CA THR A 405 -18.95 1.26 3.55
C THR A 405 -17.55 0.84 3.96
N SER A 406 -16.60 0.89 3.03
CA SER A 406 -15.21 0.54 3.30
C SER A 406 -14.42 1.65 3.98
N SER A 407 -13.24 1.28 4.50
CA SER A 407 -12.25 2.21 5.02
C SER A 407 -11.78 3.26 4.00
N ASP A 408 -11.75 2.93 2.71
CA ASP A 408 -11.41 3.83 1.60
C ASP A 408 -12.63 4.48 0.91
N GLY A 409 -13.82 4.37 1.52
CA GLY A 409 -15.00 5.16 1.17
C GLY A 409 -15.88 4.61 0.05
N TRP A 410 -15.60 3.40 -0.44
CA TRP A 410 -16.50 2.70 -1.36
C TRP A 410 -17.76 2.24 -0.63
N LYS A 411 -18.85 2.07 -1.38
CA LYS A 411 -20.11 1.55 -0.84
C LYS A 411 -20.61 0.37 -1.65
N ALA A 412 -21.13 -0.65 -0.96
CA ALA A 412 -21.88 -1.74 -1.55
C ALA A 412 -23.23 -1.85 -0.85
N THR A 413 -24.28 -2.21 -1.58
CA THR A 413 -25.63 -2.31 -1.03
C THR A 413 -26.25 -3.64 -1.44
N ILE A 414 -26.90 -4.31 -0.49
CA ILE A 414 -27.74 -5.47 -0.75
C ILE A 414 -29.11 -5.29 -0.09
N LYS A 415 -30.13 -6.00 -0.56
CA LYS A 415 -31.44 -6.05 0.08
C LYS A 415 -31.38 -6.94 1.31
N TRP A 416 -32.19 -6.61 2.32
CA TRP A 416 -32.45 -7.50 3.44
C TRP A 416 -32.87 -8.91 2.97
N ALA A 417 -33.69 -8.99 1.91
CA ALA A 417 -34.16 -10.25 1.35
C ALA A 417 -33.03 -11.14 0.82
N GLU A 418 -31.87 -10.57 0.46
CA GLU A 418 -30.71 -11.35 0.03
C GLU A 418 -29.99 -12.08 1.19
N LEU A 419 -30.21 -11.66 2.45
CA LEU A 419 -29.65 -12.32 3.64
C LEU A 419 -30.68 -13.11 4.46
N PHE A 420 -31.92 -12.61 4.50
CA PHE A 420 -32.95 -13.09 5.42
C PHE A 420 -34.23 -13.58 4.72
N GLY A 421 -34.41 -13.28 3.43
CA GLY A 421 -35.66 -13.54 2.71
C GLY A 421 -35.51 -14.56 1.58
N VAL A 422 -36.55 -14.63 0.76
CA VAL A 422 -36.60 -15.45 -0.46
C VAL A 422 -36.57 -14.51 -1.66
N LEU A 423 -35.64 -14.74 -2.59
CA LEU A 423 -35.61 -14.04 -3.87
C LEU A 423 -36.59 -14.68 -4.84
N GLN A 424 -37.22 -13.87 -5.69
CA GLN A 424 -38.09 -14.37 -6.76
C GLN A 424 -37.27 -14.65 -8.03
N GLY A 425 -37.71 -15.58 -8.90
CA GLY A 425 -36.90 -16.11 -10.01
C GLY A 425 -36.17 -15.06 -10.87
N GLY A 426 -36.89 -14.04 -11.37
CA GLY A 426 -36.25 -12.97 -12.17
C GLY A 426 -35.33 -12.05 -11.36
N GLU A 427 -35.62 -11.83 -10.07
CA GLU A 427 -34.75 -11.09 -9.15
C GLU A 427 -33.46 -11.87 -8.83
N LEU A 428 -33.60 -13.19 -8.64
CA LEU A 428 -32.48 -14.11 -8.46
C LEU A 428 -31.58 -14.08 -9.70
N LEU A 429 -32.14 -14.19 -10.90
CA LEU A 429 -31.38 -14.12 -12.15
C LEU A 429 -30.65 -12.77 -12.33
N TYR A 430 -31.31 -11.66 -12.00
CA TYR A 430 -30.67 -10.33 -12.02
C TYR A 430 -29.45 -10.25 -11.09
N ASN A 431 -29.56 -10.85 -9.91
CA ASN A 431 -28.50 -10.86 -8.91
C ASN A 431 -27.37 -11.85 -9.25
N VAL A 432 -27.69 -13.06 -9.69
CA VAL A 432 -26.74 -14.13 -10.06
C VAL A 432 -25.88 -13.71 -11.24
N LYS A 433 -26.48 -13.11 -12.26
CA LYS A 433 -25.76 -12.75 -13.47
C LYS A 433 -24.89 -11.50 -13.29
N GLY A 434 -24.76 -10.93 -12.08
CA GLY A 434 -23.88 -9.79 -11.81
C GLY A 434 -24.40 -8.45 -12.35
N CYS A 435 -25.63 -8.40 -12.89
CA CYS A 435 -26.23 -7.17 -13.41
C CYS A 435 -26.39 -6.10 -12.33
N ASN A 436 -26.64 -6.54 -11.08
CA ASN A 436 -26.70 -5.67 -9.90
C ASN A 436 -25.34 -4.97 -9.60
N GLU A 437 -24.20 -5.56 -9.96
CA GLU A 437 -22.89 -4.95 -9.72
C GLU A 437 -22.67 -3.70 -10.59
N CYS A 438 -23.15 -3.76 -11.83
CA CYS A 438 -23.04 -2.65 -12.78
C CYS A 438 -24.17 -1.64 -12.60
N HIS A 439 -25.40 -2.11 -12.40
CA HIS A 439 -26.61 -1.28 -12.45
C HIS A 439 -27.20 -0.98 -11.07
N GLY A 440 -26.83 -1.69 -9.99
CA GLY A 440 -27.36 -1.52 -8.64
C GLY A 440 -28.71 -2.19 -8.40
N VAL A 441 -29.08 -2.29 -7.11
CA VAL A 441 -30.23 -3.07 -6.61
C VAL A 441 -31.58 -2.58 -7.13
N ASN A 442 -31.66 -1.28 -7.46
CA ASN A 442 -32.83 -0.61 -8.03
C ASN A 442 -32.51 0.01 -9.42
N GLY A 443 -31.42 -0.40 -10.08
CA GLY A 443 -30.92 0.33 -11.25
C GLY A 443 -30.26 1.66 -10.89
N GLU A 444 -29.75 1.83 -9.65
CA GLU A 444 -29.13 3.07 -9.16
C GLU A 444 -27.67 2.90 -8.73
N GLY A 445 -26.84 2.24 -9.56
CA GLY A 445 -25.40 2.20 -9.31
C GLY A 445 -24.87 3.61 -9.01
N THR A 446 -24.21 3.80 -7.87
CA THR A 446 -23.52 5.06 -7.55
C THR A 446 -22.02 4.80 -7.63
N ALA A 447 -21.33 5.59 -8.46
CA ALA A 447 -19.89 5.56 -8.59
C ALA A 447 -19.27 6.72 -7.78
N PRO A 448 -18.02 6.60 -7.29
CA PRO A 448 -17.32 7.69 -6.62
C PRO A 448 -17.24 8.95 -7.49
N LYS A 449 -17.02 10.10 -6.83
CA LYS A 449 -16.86 11.41 -7.50
C LYS A 449 -15.80 11.32 -8.61
N GLY A 450 -16.19 11.52 -9.87
CA GLY A 450 -15.32 11.41 -11.04
C GLY A 450 -15.43 10.12 -11.86
N LYS A 451 -16.33 9.19 -11.50
CA LYS A 451 -16.67 7.99 -12.30
C LYS A 451 -18.13 8.03 -12.76
N THR A 452 -18.40 7.48 -13.95
CA THR A 452 -19.76 7.41 -14.50
C THR A 452 -20.42 6.08 -14.11
N PRO A 453 -21.55 6.07 -13.40
CA PRO A 453 -22.29 4.84 -13.15
C PRO A 453 -22.90 4.28 -14.44
N ALA A 454 -23.18 2.97 -14.48
CA ALA A 454 -23.91 2.39 -15.61
C ALA A 454 -25.33 3.00 -15.70
N PRO A 455 -25.96 3.01 -16.88
CA PRO A 455 -27.31 3.54 -17.04
C PRO A 455 -28.31 2.86 -16.08
N LYS A 456 -29.24 3.66 -15.54
CA LYS A 456 -30.37 3.10 -14.79
C LYS A 456 -31.23 2.28 -15.74
N LEU A 457 -31.51 1.03 -15.39
CA LEU A 457 -32.47 0.21 -16.15
C LEU A 457 -33.92 0.64 -15.88
N VAL A 458 -34.16 1.33 -14.76
CA VAL A 458 -35.46 1.91 -14.41
C VAL A 458 -35.48 3.38 -14.86
N GLY A 459 -36.28 3.68 -15.90
CA GLY A 459 -36.65 5.05 -16.28
C GLY A 459 -35.83 5.78 -17.36
N VAL A 460 -34.87 5.14 -18.08
CA VAL A 460 -34.08 5.72 -19.20
C VAL A 460 -33.28 4.60 -19.92
N SER A 461 -32.67 4.70 -21.12
CA SER A 461 -32.98 5.39 -22.39
C SER A 461 -32.90 4.40 -23.59
N TRP A 462 -32.69 3.11 -23.33
CA TRP A 462 -32.72 1.98 -24.27
C TRP A 462 -33.69 0.93 -23.70
N PRO A 463 -34.53 0.26 -24.52
CA PRO A 463 -35.42 -0.78 -24.00
C PRO A 463 -34.62 -1.93 -23.38
N THR A 464 -35.08 -2.45 -22.23
CA THR A 464 -34.46 -3.57 -21.51
C THR A 464 -34.23 -4.78 -22.43
N GLU A 465 -35.17 -5.03 -23.34
CA GLU A 465 -35.09 -6.08 -24.36
C GLU A 465 -33.87 -5.93 -25.29
N VAL A 466 -33.49 -4.70 -25.64
CA VAL A 466 -32.34 -4.41 -26.50
C VAL A 466 -31.04 -4.66 -25.74
N VAL A 467 -30.97 -4.22 -24.48
CA VAL A 467 -29.80 -4.43 -23.62
C VAL A 467 -29.57 -5.92 -23.39
N LEU A 468 -30.60 -6.66 -22.98
CA LEU A 468 -30.49 -8.11 -22.76
C LEU A 468 -30.22 -8.88 -24.06
N GLY A 469 -30.78 -8.42 -25.19
CA GLY A 469 -30.50 -8.97 -26.50
C GLY A 469 -29.04 -8.80 -26.94
N SER A 470 -28.45 -7.61 -26.71
CA SER A 470 -27.04 -7.36 -26.97
C SER A 470 -26.12 -8.16 -26.04
N LEU A 471 -26.49 -8.32 -24.77
CA LEU A 471 -25.76 -9.16 -23.81
C LEU A 471 -25.74 -10.63 -24.27
N ARG A 472 -26.90 -11.18 -24.70
CA ARG A 472 -27.03 -12.54 -25.22
C ARG A 472 -26.31 -12.77 -26.55
N ALA A 473 -26.30 -11.77 -27.42
CA ALA A 473 -25.57 -11.81 -28.68
C ALA A 473 -24.04 -11.76 -28.50
N GLY A 474 -23.58 -11.69 -27.25
CA GLY A 474 -22.18 -11.54 -26.89
C GLY A 474 -21.54 -10.27 -27.44
N GLN A 475 -22.36 -9.24 -27.67
CA GLN A 475 -21.84 -7.96 -28.12
C GLN A 475 -21.07 -7.33 -26.97
N ASP A 476 -19.83 -6.94 -27.25
CA ASP A 476 -19.00 -6.22 -26.31
C ASP A 476 -19.54 -4.78 -26.16
N LEU A 477 -20.51 -4.61 -25.26
CA LEU A 477 -21.10 -3.31 -24.97
C LEU A 477 -20.11 -2.40 -24.21
N HIS A 478 -19.06 -2.95 -23.59
CA HIS A 478 -18.13 -2.21 -22.72
C HIS A 478 -16.69 -2.77 -22.63
N GLY A 479 -16.06 -3.05 -23.77
CA GLY A 479 -14.60 -3.22 -23.89
C GLY A 479 -13.97 -4.30 -22.99
N GLY A 480 -14.59 -5.48 -22.85
CA GLY A 480 -13.95 -6.63 -22.21
C GLY A 480 -14.69 -7.32 -21.06
N LEU A 481 -16.02 -7.25 -21.01
CA LEU A 481 -16.81 -8.21 -20.23
C LEU A 481 -16.93 -9.52 -21.03
N ASN A 482 -16.86 -10.68 -20.35
CA ASN A 482 -17.20 -11.93 -21.02
C ASN A 482 -18.66 -11.85 -21.49
N PRO A 483 -18.95 -12.17 -22.75
CA PRO A 483 -20.30 -12.16 -23.27
C PRO A 483 -21.17 -13.18 -22.52
N TYR A 484 -22.41 -12.82 -22.21
CA TYR A 484 -23.41 -13.81 -21.79
C TYR A 484 -23.75 -14.64 -23.02
N THR A 485 -23.16 -15.83 -23.14
CA THR A 485 -23.47 -16.74 -24.24
C THR A 485 -24.80 -17.45 -24.00
N GLU A 486 -25.35 -18.12 -25.03
CA GLU A 486 -26.53 -18.99 -24.86
C GLU A 486 -26.32 -20.11 -23.83
N ASP A 487 -25.07 -20.43 -23.50
CA ASP A 487 -24.71 -21.38 -22.43
C ASP A 487 -24.92 -20.79 -21.02
N GLN A 488 -25.12 -19.47 -20.89
CA GLN A 488 -25.21 -18.76 -19.62
C GLN A 488 -26.59 -18.13 -19.34
N LEU A 489 -27.41 -17.85 -20.37
CA LEU A 489 -28.76 -17.32 -20.20
C LEU A 489 -29.72 -17.94 -21.22
N SER A 490 -30.46 -18.96 -20.80
CA SER A 490 -31.48 -19.62 -21.62
C SER A 490 -32.66 -18.67 -21.93
N GLU A 491 -33.44 -19.00 -22.96
CA GLU A 491 -34.68 -18.27 -23.30
C GLU A 491 -35.65 -18.17 -22.11
N ALA A 492 -35.76 -19.23 -21.32
CA ALA A 492 -36.63 -19.25 -20.15
C ALA A 492 -36.16 -18.27 -19.08
N GLU A 493 -34.86 -18.23 -18.79
CA GLU A 493 -34.26 -17.29 -17.84
C GLU A 493 -34.37 -15.84 -18.33
N LEU A 494 -34.16 -15.62 -19.63
CA LEU A 494 -34.33 -14.30 -20.25
C LEU A 494 -35.76 -13.79 -20.10
N GLN A 495 -36.77 -14.64 -20.34
CA GLN A 495 -38.17 -14.27 -20.16
C GLN A 495 -38.52 -13.98 -18.69
N GLN A 496 -37.97 -14.75 -17.75
CA GLN A 496 -38.14 -14.49 -16.32
C GLN A 496 -37.52 -13.16 -15.90
N LEU A 497 -36.32 -12.85 -16.38
CA LEU A 497 -35.64 -11.58 -16.10
C LEU A 497 -36.39 -10.38 -16.71
N LEU A 498 -36.87 -10.52 -17.95
CA LEU A 498 -37.70 -9.51 -18.62
C LEU A 498 -39.04 -9.28 -17.91
N ALA A 499 -39.71 -10.34 -17.46
CA ALA A 499 -40.96 -10.23 -16.72
C ALA A 499 -40.75 -9.49 -15.40
N TRP A 500 -39.67 -9.80 -14.67
CA TRP A 500 -39.31 -9.10 -13.44
C TRP A 500 -39.01 -7.61 -13.67
N PHE A 501 -38.28 -7.25 -14.74
CA PHE A 501 -38.03 -5.83 -15.05
C PHE A 501 -39.30 -5.05 -15.40
N LYS A 502 -40.31 -5.70 -16.00
CA LYS A 502 -41.58 -5.07 -16.39
C LYS A 502 -42.47 -4.80 -15.19
N ASP A 503 -42.54 -5.74 -14.27
CA ASP A 503 -43.30 -5.59 -13.03
C ASP A 503 -42.62 -6.38 -11.89
N PRO A 504 -41.69 -5.74 -11.16
CA PRO A 504 -41.00 -6.37 -10.05
C PRO A 504 -41.94 -6.79 -8.90
N GLN A 505 -43.17 -6.28 -8.86
CA GLN A 505 -44.14 -6.57 -7.80
C GLN A 505 -45.18 -7.63 -8.21
N ALA A 506 -45.33 -7.93 -9.51
CA ALA A 506 -46.30 -8.91 -10.01
C ALA A 506 -45.71 -10.27 -10.41
N ALA A 507 -44.41 -10.50 -10.24
CA ALA A 507 -43.81 -11.80 -10.52
C ALA A 507 -44.48 -12.90 -9.65
N PRO A 508 -45.07 -13.95 -10.26
CA PRO A 508 -45.91 -14.89 -9.54
C PRO A 508 -45.09 -15.71 -8.53
N ALA A 509 -45.62 -15.86 -7.31
CA ALA A 509 -45.02 -16.70 -6.27
C ALA A 509 -44.93 -18.20 -6.64
N ALA A 510 -45.61 -18.63 -7.70
CA ALA A 510 -45.78 -20.04 -8.06
C ALA A 510 -44.58 -20.67 -8.78
N ASP A 511 -43.68 -19.88 -9.36
CA ASP A 511 -42.40 -20.34 -9.94
C ASP A 511 -41.21 -19.84 -9.12
N ALA A 512 -41.39 -19.73 -7.80
CA ALA A 512 -40.35 -19.31 -6.88
C ALA A 512 -39.27 -20.39 -6.79
N TYR A 513 -38.13 -20.17 -7.44
CA TYR A 513 -36.89 -20.78 -6.96
C TYR A 513 -36.65 -20.23 -5.55
N THR A 514 -37.11 -20.96 -4.54
CA THR A 514 -36.84 -20.60 -3.16
C THR A 514 -35.38 -20.91 -2.92
N LEU A 515 -34.61 -19.84 -2.75
CA LEU A 515 -33.29 -20.02 -2.24
C LEU A 515 -33.39 -20.53 -0.80
N GLU A 516 -32.92 -21.74 -0.57
CA GLU A 516 -32.89 -22.29 0.78
C GLU A 516 -32.07 -21.34 1.68
N PRO A 517 -32.55 -21.01 2.89
CA PRO A 517 -31.91 -20.04 3.79
C PRO A 517 -30.45 -20.34 4.15
N ASP A 518 -30.00 -21.58 3.94
CA ASP A 518 -28.63 -22.07 4.14
C ASP A 518 -27.71 -21.77 2.94
N LYS A 519 -28.26 -21.34 1.80
CA LYS A 519 -27.51 -20.97 0.60
C LYS A 519 -27.29 -19.47 0.45
N ALA A 520 -27.96 -18.62 1.24
CA ALA A 520 -27.69 -17.18 1.26
C ALA A 520 -26.55 -16.88 2.24
N LEU A 521 -25.31 -17.06 1.79
CA LEU A 521 -24.14 -16.77 2.61
C LEU A 521 -23.58 -15.37 2.28
N ALA A 522 -23.13 -14.67 3.31
CA ALA A 522 -22.43 -13.41 3.21
C ALA A 522 -21.47 -13.37 4.38
N ILE A 523 -20.16 -13.26 4.12
CA ILE A 523 -19.15 -13.30 5.17
C ILE A 523 -18.29 -12.04 5.21
N LEU A 524 -17.92 -11.60 6.41
CA LEU A 524 -16.76 -10.75 6.62
C LEU A 524 -15.53 -11.66 6.72
N ALA A 525 -14.77 -11.78 5.64
CA ALA A 525 -13.63 -12.68 5.56
C ALA A 525 -12.38 -12.07 6.19
N PHE A 526 -11.71 -12.86 7.02
CA PHE A 526 -10.42 -12.52 7.63
C PHE A 526 -9.35 -13.59 7.37
N GLU A 527 -9.68 -14.67 6.65
CA GLU A 527 -8.75 -15.69 6.17
C GLU A 527 -8.95 -16.00 4.67
N LYS A 528 -7.83 -16.22 3.97
CA LYS A 528 -7.76 -16.66 2.58
C LYS A 528 -6.83 -17.86 2.48
N ASN A 529 -7.32 -18.98 1.96
CA ASN A 529 -6.59 -20.25 1.83
C ASN A 529 -5.95 -20.72 3.15
N GLY A 530 -6.57 -20.40 4.29
CA GLY A 530 -6.04 -20.70 5.62
C GLY A 530 -5.01 -19.71 6.15
N GLU A 531 -4.67 -18.67 5.40
CA GLU A 531 -3.77 -17.59 5.84
C GLU A 531 -4.58 -16.38 6.31
N ALA A 532 -4.16 -15.77 7.41
CA ALA A 532 -4.76 -14.54 7.91
C ALA A 532 -4.57 -13.40 6.91
N MET A 533 -5.61 -12.60 6.73
CA MET A 533 -5.62 -11.49 5.79
C MET A 533 -5.13 -10.22 6.49
N ASN A 534 -4.17 -9.52 5.90
CA ASN A 534 -3.55 -8.31 6.44
C ASN A 534 -3.82 -7.05 5.59
N GLY A 535 -3.84 -5.87 6.21
CA GLY A 535 -3.85 -4.62 5.44
C GLY A 535 -5.17 -4.31 4.73
N LEU A 536 -5.04 -3.60 3.60
CA LEU A 536 -6.08 -3.42 2.58
C LEU A 536 -6.57 -4.75 1.96
N ALA A 537 -5.90 -5.87 2.24
CA ALA A 537 -6.32 -7.20 1.79
C ALA A 537 -7.28 -7.89 2.76
N GLY A 538 -7.73 -7.25 3.85
CA GLY A 538 -8.87 -7.72 4.65
C GLY A 538 -10.17 -7.44 3.91
N ILE A 539 -10.96 -8.48 3.62
CA ILE A 539 -11.97 -8.45 2.57
C ILE A 539 -13.36 -8.67 3.18
N LEU A 540 -14.29 -7.73 3.01
CA LEU A 540 -15.67 -8.16 2.81
C LEU A 540 -15.74 -8.75 1.40
N GLN A 541 -15.64 -10.07 1.31
CA GLN A 541 -16.09 -10.76 0.12
C GLN A 541 -17.49 -11.19 0.48
N LEU A 542 -18.44 -10.39 0.03
CA LEU A 542 -19.82 -10.83 -0.04
C LEU A 542 -19.87 -11.97 -1.06
N ILE A 543 -19.55 -13.18 -0.61
CA ILE A 543 -19.71 -14.39 -1.42
C ILE A 543 -21.13 -14.85 -1.19
N VAL A 544 -22.01 -14.45 -2.10
CA VAL A 544 -23.33 -15.03 -2.18
C VAL A 544 -23.21 -16.27 -3.06
N PRO A 545 -23.31 -17.50 -2.51
CA PRO A 545 -23.11 -18.71 -3.29
C PRO A 545 -24.37 -18.99 -4.09
N PHE A 546 -24.57 -18.23 -5.17
CA PHE A 546 -25.49 -18.58 -6.23
C PHE A 546 -24.64 -18.90 -7.46
N ASP A 547 -24.86 -20.10 -7.98
CA ASP A 547 -24.05 -20.83 -8.96
C ASP A 547 -22.95 -20.03 -9.69
N GLN A 548 -21.73 -20.11 -9.15
CA GLN A 548 -20.49 -19.73 -9.82
C GLN A 548 -20.31 -18.24 -10.20
N PHE A 549 -21.10 -17.31 -9.66
CA PHE A 549 -20.86 -15.88 -9.93
C PHE A 549 -20.80 -14.98 -8.68
N ALA A 550 -19.66 -14.29 -8.61
CA ALA A 550 -19.40 -12.95 -8.08
C ALA A 550 -19.38 -12.66 -6.57
N GLY A 551 -18.16 -12.53 -6.05
CA GLY A 551 -17.89 -11.80 -4.82
C GLY A 551 -18.02 -10.31 -5.13
N ARG A 552 -18.95 -9.60 -4.49
CA ARG A 552 -19.34 -8.25 -4.94
C ARG A 552 -18.38 -7.10 -4.57
N TYR A 553 -17.34 -7.39 -3.79
CA TYR A 553 -16.56 -6.35 -3.13
C TYR A 553 -15.22 -6.87 -2.62
N SER A 554 -14.18 -6.04 -2.63
CA SER A 554 -12.82 -6.41 -2.19
C SER A 554 -12.15 -5.30 -1.36
N HIS A 555 -12.86 -4.78 -0.35
CA HIS A 555 -12.33 -3.75 0.56
C HIS A 555 -12.69 -4.06 2.02
N TRP A 556 -11.90 -3.56 2.96
CA TRP A 556 -12.20 -3.68 4.39
C TRP A 556 -13.43 -2.86 4.76
N VAL A 557 -14.47 -3.50 5.28
CA VAL A 557 -15.69 -2.80 5.69
C VAL A 557 -15.47 -2.10 7.01
N LYS A 558 -15.65 -0.79 7.00
CA LYS A 558 -15.62 0.04 8.20
C LYS A 558 -16.99 0.11 8.86
N THR A 559 -18.05 0.20 8.07
CA THR A 559 -19.42 0.29 8.61
C THR A 559 -20.43 -0.54 7.82
N ILE A 560 -21.38 -1.16 8.52
CA ILE A 560 -22.57 -1.81 7.96
C ILE A 560 -23.80 -1.09 8.52
N GLU A 561 -24.66 -0.57 7.66
CA GLU A 561 -25.86 0.17 8.06
C GLU A 561 -27.12 -0.48 7.46
N VAL A 562 -28.13 -0.72 8.30
CA VAL A 562 -29.45 -1.17 7.84
C VAL A 562 -30.38 0.03 7.73
N GLN A 563 -30.73 0.40 6.49
CA GLN A 563 -31.51 1.59 6.11
C GLN A 563 -32.95 1.24 5.81
#